data_AF-A0A7I6GXF4-F1
#
_entry.id   AF-A0A7I6GXF4-F1
#
_cell.length_a   1.000
_cell.length_b   1.000
_cell.length_c   1.000
_cell.angle_alpha   90.00
_cell.angle_beta   90.00
_cell.angle_gamma   90.00
#
_symmetry.space_group_name_H-M   'P 1'
#
loop_
_entity.id
_entity.type
_entity.pdbx_description
1 polymer ?
#
loop_
_entity_poly.entity_id
_entity_poly.type
_entity_poly.pdbx_seq_one_letter_code
_entity_poly.pdbx_strand_id
1 'polypeptide(L)' 'MSMRHFLVSSEGEKTNHPKYLLKNERKLKKYQRKLSKKQKGPVNRA' A
#
# COMPACT_ATOMS: atom_id res chain seq x y z
N MET A 1 15.67 17.69 -4.54
CA MET A 1 15.22 17.56 -3.13
C MET A 1 13.77 17.07 -3.14
N SER A 2 13.45 15.93 -2.52
CA SER A 2 12.07 15.38 -2.51
C SER A 2 11.33 15.80 -1.25
N MET A 3 10.09 16.29 -1.39
CA MET A 3 9.20 16.63 -0.27
C MET A 3 8.91 15.37 0.57
N ARG A 4 9.50 15.28 1.76
CA ARG A 4 9.32 14.14 2.69
C ARG A 4 7.99 14.22 3.44
N HIS A 5 7.54 15.44 3.74
CA HIS A 5 6.33 15.72 4.52
C HIS A 5 5.34 16.50 3.65
N PHE A 6 4.05 16.17 3.80
CA PHE A 6 2.95 16.83 3.09
C PHE A 6 2.50 18.10 3.82
N LEU A 7 2.37 18.00 5.15
CA LEU A 7 2.04 19.11 6.03
C LEU A 7 2.91 19.02 7.28
N VAL A 8 3.39 20.17 7.73
CA VAL A 8 4.07 20.36 9.01
C VAL A 8 3.22 21.37 9.77
N SER A 9 2.65 20.95 10.91
CA SER A 9 1.90 21.86 11.77
C SER A 9 2.85 22.75 12.56
N SER A 10 2.36 23.91 13.03
CA SER A 10 3.13 24.85 13.87
C SER A 10 3.61 24.21 15.18
N GLU A 11 2.93 23.16 15.63
CA GLU A 11 3.22 22.35 16.81
C GLU A 11 4.28 21.27 16.54
N GLY A 12 4.83 21.22 15.31
CA GLY A 12 5.89 20.29 14.93
C GLY A 12 5.40 18.92 14.44
N GLU A 13 4.09 18.68 14.40
CA GLU A 13 3.51 17.46 13.84
C GLU A 13 3.75 17.37 12.33
N LYS A 14 4.24 16.22 11.86
CA LYS A 14 4.61 16.01 10.45
C LYS A 14 3.76 14.92 9.84
N THR A 15 2.95 15.29 8.86
CA THR A 15 2.25 14.30 8.03
C THR A 15 3.16 13.87 6.89
N ASN A 16 3.30 12.56 6.69
CA ASN A 16 4.13 12.02 5.63
C ASN A 16 3.46 12.19 4.26
N HIS A 17 4.29 12.31 3.22
CA HIS A 17 3.76 12.44 1.86
C HIS A 17 2.95 11.18 1.44
N PRO A 18 1.68 11.32 0.98
CA PRO A 18 0.75 10.20 0.78
C PRO A 18 1.16 9.25 -0.35
N LYS A 19 2.10 9.66 -1.22
CA LYS A 19 2.65 8.86 -2.32
C LYS A 19 3.04 7.44 -1.91
N TYR A 20 3.64 7.25 -0.73
CA TYR A 20 4.05 5.92 -0.26
C TYR A 20 2.85 5.08 0.19
N LEU A 21 1.87 5.70 0.85
CA LEU A 21 0.61 5.06 1.23
C LEU A 21 -0.12 4.55 -0.02
N LEU A 22 -0.34 5.41 -1.02
CA LEU A 22 -1.01 5.05 -2.27
C LEU A 22 -0.26 3.94 -3.04
N LYS A 23 1.08 3.99 -3.04
CA LYS A 23 1.91 2.95 -3.66
C LYS A 23 1.74 1.61 -2.95
N ASN A 24 1.73 1.63 -1.62
CA ASN A 24 1.58 0.43 -0.80
C ASN A 24 0.17 -0.16 -0.92
N GLU A 25 -0.87 0.66 -0.94
CA GLU A 25 -2.26 0.23 -1.15
C GLU A 25 -2.44 -0.51 -2.48
N ARG A 26 -1.90 0.05 -3.57
CA ARG A 26 -1.91 -0.61 -4.90
C ARG A 26 -1.17 -1.95 -4.89
N LYS A 27 -0.06 -2.06 -4.16
CA LYS A 27 0.68 -3.32 -3.99
C LYS A 27 -0.12 -4.32 -3.16
N LEU A 28 -0.72 -3.87 -2.06
CA LEU A 28 -1.55 -4.69 -1.17
C LEU A 28 -2.69 -5.35 -1.94
N LYS A 29 -3.45 -4.58 -2.73
CA LYS A 29 -4.51 -5.10 -3.60
C LYS A 29 -4.01 -6.16 -4.59
N LYS A 30 -2.82 -5.96 -5.18
CA LYS A 30 -2.21 -6.94 -6.10
C LYS A 30 -1.82 -8.23 -5.37
N TYR A 31 -1.26 -8.13 -4.17
CA TYR A 31 -0.86 -9.29 -3.37
C TYR A 31 -2.06 -10.08 -2.85
N GLN A 32 -3.10 -9.41 -2.37
CA GLN A 32 -4.36 -10.05 -1.99
C GLN A 32 -4.97 -10.84 -3.14
N ARG A 33 -5.00 -10.28 -4.37
CA ARG A 33 -5.47 -11.00 -5.55
C ARG A 33 -4.61 -12.21 -5.90
N LYS A 34 -3.28 -12.10 -5.79
CA LYS A 34 -2.36 -13.24 -6.02
C LYS A 34 -2.59 -14.34 -4.99
N LEU A 35 -2.71 -13.97 -3.72
CA LEU A 35 -3.00 -14.90 -2.62
C LEU A 35 -4.34 -15.61 -2.85
N SER A 36 -5.40 -14.86 -3.15
CA SER A 36 -6.72 -15.43 -3.44
C SER A 36 -6.68 -16.44 -4.61
N LYS A 37 -5.94 -16.14 -5.69
CA LYS A 37 -5.77 -17.09 -6.81
C LYS A 37 -4.99 -18.36 -6.39
N LYS A 38 -3.96 -18.21 -5.55
CA LYS A 38 -3.17 -19.33 -4.99
C LYS A 38 -3.89 -20.14 -3.92
N GLN A 39 -4.93 -19.58 -3.30
CA GLN A 39 -5.79 -20.29 -2.35
C GLN A 39 -6.92 -21.02 -3.08
N LYS A 40 -7.47 -20.42 -4.16
CA LYS A 40 -8.57 -20.98 -4.96
C LYS A 40 -8.15 -22.15 -5.87
N GLY A 41 -7.01 -22.06 -6.58
CA GLY A 41 -6.31 -23.28 -7.02
C GLY A 41 -5.40 -23.68 -5.85
N PRO A 42 -5.13 -24.95 -5.51
CA PRO A 42 -5.16 -26.20 -6.26
C PRO A 42 -6.41 -27.08 -6.09
N VAL A 43 -7.38 -26.67 -5.27
CA VAL A 43 -8.58 -27.48 -4.95
C VAL A 43 -9.51 -27.66 -6.16
N ASN A 44 -9.65 -26.65 -7.02
CA ASN A 44 -10.53 -26.70 -8.20
C ASN A 44 -9.81 -27.12 -9.50
N ARG A 45 -8.61 -27.72 -9.41
CA ARG A 45 -7.83 -28.21 -10.57
C ARG A 45 -7.52 -29.71 -10.50
N ALA A 46 -7.95 -30.39 -9.44
CA ALA A 46 -7.92 -31.86 -9.31
C ALA A 46 -9.21 -32.47 -9.89
#